data_AF-A0A2D7GSB8-F1
#
_entry.id   AF-A0A2D7GSB8-F1
#
_cell.length_a   1.000
_cell.length_b   1.000
_cell.length_c   1.000
_cell.angle_alpha   90.00
_cell.angle_beta   90.00
_cell.angle_gamma   90.00
#
_symmetry.space_group_name_H-M   'P 1'
#
loop_
_entity.id
_entity.type
_entity.pdbx_description
1 polymer ?
#
loop_
_entity_poly.entity_id
_entity_poly.type
_entity_poly.pdbx_seq_one_letter_code
_entity_poly.pdbx_strand_id
1 'polypeptide(L)'
;MQLSLFATQSAKKKRKVPSYFQFDWNRKLNFLSQTAVQSDLVNAVLPDSIVETYKSGSSGKTDLLGYMAAGANIGVCAIDASKPVLLLIAQYVSAGGQAFIDSGAFRNFKARIKDETFPHLDFDKVFQCYDTVIEASEDIRTLILVAPDEVGNQEQSFQLLCRYQKDVKALQDRGAQIMVPLQKGRLSLTEHYYRCRKLLGFDFICGLPSNAKAVSSHEINQFLINVSPTSVHFLGTAESGLVHEAKFKSPDTHFTCDATLIRKHIGQNRLLTEMQSQIVDDALCCALHGNGHSRVSDSASWDETEVLGDLIGFIDAMNKNTVRRFALALSTSYREVISCEDNDELWSHLDERNHGYAHHYVMSFVAKECARHISPQVRKSVVHELASLNII
;
A
#
# COMPACT_ATOMS: atom_id res chain seq x y z
N MET A 1 -43.03 45.71 26.75
CA MET A 1 -42.15 45.17 25.69
C MET A 1 -40.77 45.77 25.88
N GLN A 2 -39.88 45.04 26.56
CA GLN A 2 -38.47 45.40 26.75
C GLN A 2 -37.64 44.31 26.05
N LEU A 3 -36.92 44.70 25.01
CA LEU A 3 -36.05 43.81 24.23
C LEU A 3 -34.75 43.57 25.01
N SER A 4 -34.46 42.29 25.27
CA SER A 4 -33.20 41.84 25.86
C SER A 4 -32.05 42.04 24.84
N LEU A 5 -31.07 42.84 25.23
CA LEU A 5 -29.91 43.27 24.43
C LEU A 5 -28.63 42.45 24.69
N PHE A 6 -28.74 41.23 25.23
CA PHE A 6 -27.58 40.39 25.54
C PHE A 6 -27.58 39.10 24.73
N ALA A 7 -27.02 39.19 23.52
CA ALA A 7 -26.51 38.01 22.84
C ALA A 7 -25.24 37.54 23.57
N THR A 8 -25.30 36.33 24.12
CA THR A 8 -24.15 35.61 24.66
C THR A 8 -23.09 35.47 23.56
N GLN A 9 -22.00 36.20 23.70
CA GLN A 9 -20.83 36.04 22.84
C GLN A 9 -20.30 34.62 23.01
N SER A 10 -20.45 33.79 21.97
CA SER A 10 -19.77 32.50 21.91
C SER A 10 -18.27 32.76 22.00
N ALA A 11 -17.62 32.22 23.03
CA ALA A 11 -16.18 32.29 23.19
C ALA A 11 -15.50 31.80 21.90
N LYS A 12 -14.90 32.73 21.14
CA LYS A 12 -14.08 32.40 19.98
C LYS A 12 -12.99 31.45 20.47
N LYS A 13 -13.02 30.18 20.03
CA LYS A 13 -11.92 29.23 20.22
C LYS A 13 -10.64 29.94 19.80
N LYS A 14 -9.76 30.24 20.75
CA LYS A 14 -8.42 30.77 20.46
C LYS A 14 -7.77 29.82 19.46
N ARG A 15 -7.48 30.30 18.24
CA ARG A 15 -6.66 29.58 17.27
C ARG A 15 -5.38 29.19 18.00
N LYS A 16 -5.12 27.89 18.14
CA LYS A 16 -3.83 27.41 18.65
C LYS A 16 -2.76 28.00 17.74
N VAL A 17 -1.81 28.72 18.34
CA VAL A 17 -0.60 29.16 17.64
C VAL A 17 0.06 27.91 17.07
N PRO A 18 0.42 27.85 15.78
CA PRO A 18 1.14 26.72 15.21
C PRO A 18 2.44 26.54 15.97
N SER A 19 2.55 25.47 16.72
CA SER A 19 3.82 25.02 17.28
C SER A 19 4.63 24.49 16.11
N TYR A 20 5.73 25.16 15.74
CA TYR A 20 6.74 24.66 14.79
C TYR A 20 7.52 23.50 15.41
N PHE A 21 6.81 22.48 15.88
CA PHE A 21 7.44 21.27 16.36
C PHE A 21 7.87 20.47 15.13
N GLN A 22 9.15 20.56 14.77
CA GLN A 22 9.73 19.70 13.75
C GLN A 22 9.83 18.28 14.32
N PHE A 23 9.12 17.34 13.69
CA PHE A 23 9.17 15.95 14.09
C PHE A 23 10.56 15.38 13.77
N ASP A 24 11.31 15.00 14.80
CA ASP A 24 12.64 14.39 14.65
C ASP A 24 12.51 12.92 14.20
N TRP A 25 12.27 12.75 12.89
CA TRP A 25 12.14 11.43 12.30
C TRP A 25 13.47 10.67 12.30
N ASN A 26 14.63 11.33 12.27
CA ASN A 26 15.95 10.68 12.37
C ASN A 26 16.10 9.95 13.70
N ARG A 27 15.81 10.62 14.82
CA ARG A 27 15.83 9.97 16.14
C ARG A 27 14.83 8.83 16.22
N LYS A 28 13.62 9.02 15.67
CA LYS A 28 12.59 7.97 15.67
C LYS A 28 13.00 6.77 14.82
N LEU A 29 13.62 7.00 13.67
CA LEU A 29 14.15 6.00 12.77
C LEU A 29 15.25 5.19 13.45
N ASN A 30 16.24 5.85 14.05
CA ASN A 30 17.33 5.21 14.79
C ASN A 30 16.81 4.35 15.96
N PHE A 31 15.80 4.82 16.68
CA PHE A 31 15.20 4.05 17.76
C PHE A 31 14.52 2.76 17.24
N LEU A 32 13.77 2.86 16.14
CA LEU A 32 13.08 1.71 15.57
C LEU A 32 14.04 0.73 14.89
N SER A 33 15.06 1.22 14.18
CA SER A 33 16.07 0.38 13.53
C SER A 33 16.88 -0.40 14.55
N GLN A 34 17.26 0.20 15.69
CA GLN A 34 17.90 -0.53 16.79
C GLN A 34 17.03 -1.66 17.33
N THR A 35 15.72 -1.44 17.41
CA THR A 35 14.77 -2.48 17.85
C THR A 35 14.68 -3.61 16.83
N ALA A 36 14.68 -3.29 15.53
CA ALA A 36 14.66 -4.28 14.45
C ALA A 36 15.95 -5.12 14.40
N VAL A 37 17.12 -4.48 14.54
CA VAL A 37 18.43 -5.17 14.56
C VAL A 37 18.51 -6.18 15.70
N GLN A 38 17.93 -5.88 16.87
CA GLN A 38 17.87 -6.85 17.97
C GLN A 38 17.07 -8.11 17.60
N SER A 39 15.97 -7.96 16.85
CA SER A 39 15.22 -9.10 16.31
C SER A 39 16.04 -9.87 15.26
N ASP A 40 16.74 -9.16 14.37
CA ASP A 40 17.56 -9.79 13.33
C ASP A 40 18.75 -10.58 13.90
N LEU A 41 19.33 -10.14 15.03
CA LEU A 41 20.38 -10.91 15.71
C LEU A 41 19.88 -12.27 16.22
N VAL A 42 18.63 -12.36 16.66
CA VAL A 42 18.02 -13.65 17.04
C VAL A 42 17.89 -14.55 15.82
N ASN A 43 17.43 -13.98 14.71
CA ASN A 43 17.28 -14.69 13.43
C ASN A 43 18.63 -15.17 12.86
N ALA A 44 19.71 -14.39 13.02
CA ALA A 44 21.05 -14.76 12.56
C ALA A 44 21.63 -15.95 13.34
N VAL A 45 21.24 -16.12 14.61
CA VAL A 45 21.70 -17.24 15.45
C VAL A 45 20.86 -18.50 15.22
N LEU A 46 19.59 -18.34 14.84
CA LEU A 46 18.65 -19.43 14.58
C LEU A 46 17.96 -19.24 13.23
N PRO A 47 18.66 -19.44 12.09
CA PRO A 47 18.12 -19.19 10.76
C PRO A 47 16.88 -20.05 10.47
N ASP A 48 16.82 -21.27 11.01
CA ASP A 48 15.66 -22.15 10.86
C ASP A 48 14.42 -21.65 11.60
N SER A 49 14.53 -20.61 12.43
CA SER A 49 13.41 -20.00 13.16
C SER A 49 12.77 -18.80 12.45
N ILE A 50 13.30 -18.39 11.29
CA ILE A 50 12.83 -17.22 10.55
C ILE A 50 11.39 -17.44 10.07
N VAL A 51 10.53 -16.47 10.40
CA VAL A 51 9.17 -16.36 9.86
C VAL A 51 9.17 -15.30 8.77
N GLU A 52 8.85 -15.67 7.54
CA GLU A 52 8.77 -14.69 6.46
C GLU A 52 7.52 -13.82 6.60
N THR A 53 7.66 -12.51 6.39
CA THR A 53 6.55 -11.56 6.53
C THR A 53 6.24 -10.88 5.19
N TYR A 54 5.00 -11.04 4.73
CA TYR A 54 4.46 -10.33 3.58
C TYR A 54 3.94 -8.95 4.01
N LYS A 55 4.35 -7.92 3.26
CA LYS A 55 3.99 -6.52 3.48
C LYS A 55 2.63 -6.24 2.86
N SER A 56 1.58 -6.56 3.63
CA SER A 56 0.18 -6.38 3.23
C SER A 56 -0.25 -4.92 3.17
N GLY A 57 -1.22 -4.62 2.31
CA GLY A 57 -1.76 -3.26 2.13
C GLY A 57 -0.97 -2.43 1.10
N SER A 58 -0.14 -3.08 0.30
CA SER A 58 0.71 -2.48 -0.74
C SER A 58 -0.02 -2.25 -2.07
N SER A 59 -1.35 -2.07 -2.06
CA SER A 59 -2.15 -1.92 -3.29
C SER A 59 -1.99 -0.54 -3.95
N GLY A 60 -1.35 0.43 -3.31
CA GLY A 60 -1.02 1.73 -3.90
C GLY A 60 0.27 1.65 -4.70
N LYS A 61 0.27 2.12 -5.96
CA LYS A 61 1.42 2.05 -6.89
C LYS A 61 2.74 2.55 -6.26
N THR A 62 2.71 3.69 -5.58
CA THR A 62 3.93 4.30 -5.02
C THR A 62 4.50 3.49 -3.85
N ASP A 63 3.63 3.01 -2.96
CA ASP A 63 4.05 2.17 -1.83
C ASP A 63 4.60 0.84 -2.34
N LEU A 64 3.92 0.21 -3.31
CA LEU A 64 4.38 -1.01 -3.98
C LEU A 64 5.80 -0.86 -4.53
N LEU A 65 6.05 0.21 -5.30
CA LEU A 65 7.37 0.46 -5.89
C LEU A 65 8.46 0.66 -4.83
N GLY A 66 8.12 1.21 -3.66
CA GLY A 66 9.05 1.31 -2.54
C GLY A 66 9.38 -0.06 -1.95
N TYR A 67 8.37 -0.90 -1.72
CA TYR A 67 8.56 -2.27 -1.24
C TYR A 67 9.34 -3.16 -2.22
N MET A 68 9.03 -3.09 -3.52
CA MET A 68 9.75 -3.80 -4.57
C MET A 68 11.23 -3.43 -4.59
N ALA A 69 11.53 -2.13 -4.50
CA ALA A 69 12.91 -1.65 -4.47
C ALA A 69 13.68 -2.16 -3.23
N ALA A 70 12.98 -2.39 -2.12
CA ALA A 70 13.56 -2.91 -0.89
C ALA A 70 13.69 -4.46 -0.90
N GLY A 71 13.26 -5.13 -1.97
CA GLY A 71 13.27 -6.59 -2.05
C GLY A 71 12.29 -7.26 -1.07
N ALA A 72 11.26 -6.56 -0.59
CA ALA A 72 10.34 -7.08 0.41
C ALA A 72 9.30 -8.03 -0.20
N ASN A 73 8.90 -9.06 0.55
CA ASN A 73 7.77 -9.93 0.18
C ASN A 73 6.47 -9.12 0.16
N ILE A 74 5.73 -9.14 -0.94
CA ILE A 74 4.63 -8.19 -1.20
C ILE A 74 3.27 -8.82 -0.94
N GLY A 75 2.43 -8.17 -0.12
CA GLY A 75 1.02 -8.53 0.04
C GLY A 75 0.09 -7.51 -0.61
N VAL A 76 -0.74 -7.95 -1.56
CA VAL A 76 -1.82 -7.15 -2.14
C VAL A 76 -3.17 -7.85 -2.06
N CYS A 77 -4.23 -7.07 -2.23
CA CYS A 77 -5.60 -7.55 -2.26
C CYS A 77 -6.15 -7.40 -3.68
N ALA A 78 -6.66 -8.49 -4.26
CA ALA A 78 -7.13 -8.57 -5.64
C ALA A 78 -8.15 -7.48 -5.98
N ILE A 79 -9.12 -7.26 -5.09
CA ILE A 79 -10.18 -6.26 -5.30
C ILE A 79 -9.73 -4.80 -5.14
N ASP A 80 -8.55 -4.54 -4.58
CA ASP A 80 -8.01 -3.19 -4.42
C ASP A 80 -6.95 -2.83 -5.47
N ALA A 81 -6.37 -3.85 -6.13
CA ALA A 81 -5.25 -3.67 -7.04
C ALA A 81 -5.73 -3.24 -8.42
N SER A 82 -5.27 -2.07 -8.88
CA SER A 82 -5.48 -1.64 -10.26
C SER A 82 -4.67 -2.49 -11.25
N LYS A 83 -5.07 -2.55 -12.53
CA LYS A 83 -4.32 -3.26 -13.57
C LYS A 83 -2.82 -2.86 -13.64
N PRO A 84 -2.43 -1.57 -13.57
CA PRO A 84 -1.01 -1.19 -13.50
C PRO A 84 -0.27 -1.77 -12.28
N VAL A 85 -0.93 -1.91 -11.14
CA VAL A 85 -0.36 -2.52 -9.93
C VAL A 85 -0.17 -4.02 -10.14
N LEU A 86 -1.14 -4.71 -10.74
CA LEU A 86 -1.03 -6.14 -11.08
C LEU A 86 0.14 -6.42 -12.05
N LEU A 87 0.34 -5.56 -13.05
CA LEU A 87 1.47 -5.70 -13.98
C LEU A 87 2.83 -5.48 -13.31
N LEU A 88 2.92 -4.58 -12.32
CA LEU A 88 4.14 -4.40 -11.52
C LEU A 88 4.43 -5.63 -10.66
N ILE A 89 3.40 -6.27 -10.11
CA ILE A 89 3.56 -7.54 -9.37
C ILE A 89 4.06 -8.63 -10.29
N ALA A 90 3.49 -8.76 -11.50
CA ALA A 90 3.93 -9.76 -12.47
C ALA A 90 5.43 -9.61 -12.81
N GLN A 91 5.87 -8.38 -13.04
CA GLN A 91 7.29 -8.05 -13.24
C GLN A 91 8.15 -8.41 -12.03
N TYR A 92 7.67 -8.09 -10.83
CA TYR A 92 8.40 -8.38 -9.59
C TYR A 92 8.60 -9.89 -9.37
N VAL A 93 7.53 -10.67 -9.56
CA VAL A 93 7.55 -12.14 -9.41
C VAL A 93 8.44 -12.77 -10.47
N SER A 94 8.37 -12.30 -11.72
CA SER A 94 9.25 -12.77 -12.81
C SER A 94 10.73 -12.54 -12.51
N ALA A 95 11.05 -11.47 -11.77
CA ALA A 95 12.40 -11.18 -11.31
C ALA A 95 12.83 -11.96 -10.06
N GLY A 96 12.02 -12.93 -9.60
CA GLY A 96 12.27 -13.76 -8.42
C GLY A 96 11.75 -13.17 -7.10
N GLY A 97 11.03 -12.04 -7.15
CA GLY A 97 10.36 -11.47 -5.98
C GLY A 97 9.22 -12.35 -5.48
N GLN A 98 8.91 -12.28 -4.18
CA GLN A 98 7.79 -13.03 -3.60
C GLN A 98 6.54 -12.16 -3.50
N ALA A 99 5.40 -12.71 -3.93
CA ALA A 99 4.12 -12.00 -3.87
C ALA A 99 2.99 -12.88 -3.39
N PHE A 100 2.10 -12.27 -2.62
CA PHE A 100 0.89 -12.84 -2.07
C PHE A 100 -0.31 -11.99 -2.48
N ILE A 101 -1.31 -12.60 -3.12
CA ILE A 101 -2.54 -11.92 -3.56
C ILE A 101 -3.75 -12.47 -2.81
N ASP A 102 -4.15 -11.75 -1.76
CA ASP A 102 -5.40 -11.98 -1.02
C ASP A 102 -6.61 -11.78 -1.94
N SER A 103 -7.63 -12.63 -1.77
CA SER A 103 -8.92 -12.49 -2.44
C SER A 103 -9.65 -11.22 -2.00
N GLY A 104 -9.39 -10.77 -0.77
CA GLY A 104 -10.08 -9.64 -0.13
C GLY A 104 -11.34 -10.06 0.65
N ALA A 105 -11.56 -11.36 0.88
CA ALA A 105 -12.71 -11.88 1.61
C ALA A 105 -12.89 -11.22 2.99
N PHE A 106 -11.80 -10.99 3.73
CA PHE A 106 -11.87 -10.32 5.03
C PHE A 106 -12.30 -8.84 4.94
N ARG A 107 -11.89 -8.14 3.88
CA ARG A 107 -12.31 -6.75 3.64
C ARG A 107 -13.78 -6.70 3.25
N ASN A 108 -14.23 -7.61 2.39
CA ASN A 108 -15.64 -7.75 2.02
C ASN A 108 -16.50 -8.05 3.26
N PHE A 109 -16.08 -9.00 4.10
CA PHE A 109 -16.73 -9.31 5.37
C PHE A 109 -16.87 -8.08 6.29
N LYS A 110 -15.79 -7.30 6.46
CA LYS A 110 -15.83 -6.06 7.24
C LYS A 110 -16.77 -5.00 6.65
N ALA A 111 -16.85 -4.91 5.33
CA ALA A 111 -17.79 -4.01 4.67
C ALA A 111 -19.24 -4.45 4.92
N ARG A 112 -19.51 -5.75 4.82
CA ARG A 112 -20.83 -6.35 5.06
C ARG A 112 -21.32 -6.24 6.51
N ILE A 113 -20.41 -6.27 7.49
CA ILE A 113 -20.77 -5.95 8.88
C ILE A 113 -21.24 -4.50 9.03
N LYS A 114 -20.68 -3.57 8.25
CA LYS A 114 -21.07 -2.15 8.32
C LYS A 114 -22.32 -1.86 7.52
N ASP A 115 -22.51 -2.57 6.41
CA ASP A 115 -23.62 -2.44 5.49
C ASP A 115 -23.99 -3.81 4.94
N GLU A 116 -25.07 -4.39 5.44
CA GLU A 116 -25.54 -5.73 5.05
C GLU A 116 -25.93 -5.83 3.57
N THR A 117 -26.20 -4.69 2.91
CA THR A 117 -26.52 -4.64 1.48
C THR A 117 -25.28 -4.65 0.60
N PHE A 118 -24.09 -4.54 1.20
CA PHE A 118 -22.83 -4.58 0.48
C PHE A 118 -22.70 -5.94 -0.24
N PRO A 119 -22.40 -5.95 -1.55
CA PRO A 119 -22.41 -7.17 -2.34
C PRO A 119 -21.37 -8.18 -1.83
N HIS A 120 -21.69 -9.46 -1.97
CA HIS A 120 -20.73 -10.54 -1.75
C HIS A 120 -19.52 -10.39 -2.70
N LEU A 121 -18.39 -10.96 -2.27
CA LEU A 121 -17.19 -10.99 -3.09
C LEU A 121 -17.45 -11.76 -4.40
N ASP A 122 -17.13 -11.10 -5.51
CA ASP A 122 -17.22 -11.66 -6.85
C ASP A 122 -15.91 -12.38 -7.19
N PHE A 123 -15.88 -13.69 -6.97
CA PHE A 123 -14.69 -14.49 -7.20
C PHE A 123 -14.31 -14.60 -8.68
N ASP A 124 -15.25 -14.45 -9.62
CA ASP A 124 -14.91 -14.45 -11.05
C ASP A 124 -13.98 -13.27 -11.37
N LYS A 125 -14.21 -12.11 -10.75
CA LYS A 125 -13.29 -10.96 -10.84
C LYS A 125 -11.96 -11.20 -10.14
N VAL A 126 -11.96 -11.91 -9.00
CA VAL A 126 -10.72 -12.27 -8.30
C VAL A 126 -9.84 -13.17 -9.19
N PHE A 127 -10.42 -14.19 -9.83
CA PHE A 127 -9.70 -15.03 -10.79
C PHE A 127 -9.18 -14.22 -11.99
N GLN A 128 -9.95 -13.28 -12.54
CA GLN A 128 -9.46 -12.37 -13.59
C GLN A 128 -8.24 -11.55 -13.16
N CYS A 129 -8.19 -11.11 -11.89
CA CYS A 129 -7.00 -10.45 -11.34
C CYS A 129 -5.81 -11.41 -11.25
N TYR A 130 -6.03 -12.66 -10.85
CA TYR A 130 -4.99 -13.70 -10.80
C TYR A 130 -4.45 -14.00 -12.20
N ASP A 131 -5.33 -14.19 -13.19
CA ASP A 131 -4.95 -14.43 -14.58
C ASP A 131 -4.14 -13.26 -15.15
N THR A 132 -4.52 -12.02 -14.85
CA THR A 132 -3.77 -10.83 -15.29
C THR A 132 -2.31 -10.88 -14.82
N VAL A 133 -2.05 -11.37 -13.61
CA VAL A 133 -0.68 -11.47 -13.08
C VAL A 133 0.02 -12.65 -13.73
N ILE A 134 -0.60 -13.84 -13.76
CA ILE A 134 0.04 -15.04 -14.29
C ILE A 134 0.36 -14.91 -15.78
N GLU A 135 -0.55 -14.36 -16.59
CA GLU A 135 -0.34 -14.16 -18.03
C GLU A 135 0.76 -13.14 -18.35
N ALA A 136 1.02 -12.20 -17.43
CA ALA A 136 2.06 -11.19 -17.58
C ALA A 136 3.40 -11.59 -16.94
N SER A 137 3.47 -12.76 -16.29
CA SER A 137 4.65 -13.25 -15.60
C SER A 137 5.40 -14.31 -16.41
N GLU A 138 6.74 -14.25 -16.39
CA GLU A 138 7.61 -15.29 -16.97
C GLU A 138 7.82 -16.47 -16.01
N ASP A 139 7.82 -16.21 -14.71
CA ASP A 139 7.88 -17.21 -13.63
C ASP A 139 6.87 -16.82 -12.55
N ILE A 140 6.15 -17.80 -12.01
CA ILE A 140 5.12 -17.61 -10.98
C ILE A 140 5.31 -18.50 -9.75
N ARG A 141 6.43 -19.21 -9.64
CA ARG A 141 6.66 -20.16 -8.53
C ARG A 141 6.69 -19.50 -7.15
N THR A 142 6.97 -18.20 -7.08
CA THR A 142 6.97 -17.37 -5.86
C THR A 142 5.65 -16.62 -5.64
N LEU A 143 4.64 -16.84 -6.49
CA LEU A 143 3.32 -16.24 -6.37
C LEU A 143 2.39 -17.14 -5.55
N ILE A 144 1.89 -16.59 -4.44
CA ILE A 144 0.87 -17.22 -3.61
C ILE A 144 -0.50 -16.59 -3.91
N LEU A 145 -1.47 -17.42 -4.25
CA LEU A 145 -2.85 -17.04 -4.52
C LEU A 145 -3.80 -17.64 -3.49
N VAL A 146 -4.71 -16.82 -2.97
CA VAL A 146 -5.65 -17.24 -1.93
C VAL A 146 -6.88 -17.88 -2.56
N ALA A 147 -7.15 -19.12 -2.18
CA ALA A 147 -8.33 -19.84 -2.63
C ALA A 147 -9.62 -19.19 -2.09
N PRO A 148 -10.77 -19.34 -2.78
CA PRO A 148 -12.03 -18.77 -2.34
C PRO A 148 -12.49 -19.20 -0.95
N ASP A 149 -12.92 -18.25 -0.12
CA ASP A 149 -13.45 -18.49 1.22
C ASP A 149 -14.56 -17.51 1.64
N GLU A 150 -15.29 -17.87 2.69
CA GLU A 150 -16.24 -17.00 3.39
C GLU A 150 -15.82 -16.91 4.87
N VAL A 151 -15.34 -15.74 5.27
CA VAL A 151 -14.81 -15.52 6.63
C VAL A 151 -15.85 -15.87 7.70
N GLY A 152 -15.47 -16.75 8.62
CA GLY A 152 -16.32 -17.18 9.73
C GLY A 152 -17.37 -18.24 9.36
N ASN A 153 -17.40 -18.73 8.13
CA ASN A 153 -18.31 -19.80 7.71
C ASN A 153 -17.54 -20.94 7.00
N GLN A 154 -17.18 -21.97 7.77
CA GLN A 154 -16.42 -23.14 7.28
C GLN A 154 -17.12 -23.91 6.16
N GLU A 155 -18.44 -24.12 6.26
CA GLU A 155 -19.15 -24.91 5.24
C GLU A 155 -19.32 -24.11 3.94
N GLN A 156 -19.63 -22.82 4.03
CA GLN A 156 -19.72 -21.96 2.84
C GLN A 156 -18.37 -21.78 2.17
N SER A 157 -17.27 -21.67 2.94
CA SER A 157 -15.91 -21.69 2.40
C SER A 157 -15.63 -22.97 1.61
N PHE A 158 -16.01 -24.13 2.16
CA PHE A 158 -15.88 -25.40 1.43
C PHE A 158 -16.74 -25.46 0.17
N GLN A 159 -17.97 -24.94 0.21
CA GLN A 159 -18.84 -24.88 -0.97
C GLN A 159 -18.28 -23.98 -2.08
N LEU A 160 -17.68 -22.84 -1.72
CA LEU A 160 -16.95 -21.99 -2.65
C LEU A 160 -15.77 -22.74 -3.27
N LEU A 161 -15.00 -23.47 -2.46
CA LEU A 161 -13.90 -24.29 -2.96
C LEU A 161 -14.37 -25.41 -3.90
N CYS A 162 -15.52 -26.04 -3.62
CA CYS A 162 -16.15 -27.01 -4.54
C CYS A 162 -16.55 -26.35 -5.86
N ARG A 163 -17.13 -25.15 -5.81
CA ARG A 163 -17.57 -24.42 -7.00
C ARG A 163 -16.40 -24.05 -7.90
N TYR A 164 -15.32 -23.52 -7.33
CA TYR A 164 -14.13 -23.04 -8.06
C TYR A 164 -12.99 -24.07 -8.09
N GLN A 165 -13.29 -25.35 -7.83
CA GLN A 165 -12.28 -26.42 -7.75
C GLN A 165 -11.43 -26.50 -9.02
N LYS A 166 -12.07 -26.35 -10.19
CA LYS A 166 -11.38 -26.43 -11.49
C LYS A 166 -10.43 -25.25 -11.68
N ASP A 167 -10.87 -24.05 -11.32
CA ASP A 167 -10.08 -22.83 -11.46
C ASP A 167 -8.88 -22.85 -10.51
N VAL A 168 -9.08 -23.25 -9.25
CA VAL A 168 -8.00 -23.41 -8.27
C VAL A 168 -6.96 -24.44 -8.72
N LYS A 169 -7.40 -25.57 -9.30
CA LYS A 169 -6.51 -26.56 -9.90
C LYS A 169 -5.73 -26.00 -11.08
N ALA A 170 -6.40 -25.28 -11.99
CA ALA A 170 -5.75 -24.67 -13.14
C ALA A 170 -4.65 -23.65 -12.74
N LEU A 171 -4.86 -22.90 -11.65
CA LEU A 171 -3.82 -22.02 -11.11
C LEU A 171 -2.59 -22.81 -10.60
N GLN A 172 -2.84 -23.91 -9.88
CA GLN A 172 -1.78 -24.79 -9.38
C GLN A 172 -1.03 -25.50 -10.51
N ASP A 173 -1.73 -25.99 -11.53
CA ASP A 173 -1.15 -26.65 -12.71
C ASP A 173 -0.22 -25.71 -13.50
N ARG A 174 -0.51 -24.40 -13.47
CA ARG A 174 0.36 -23.35 -14.04
C ARG A 174 1.60 -23.06 -13.19
N GLY A 175 1.67 -23.59 -11.97
CA GLY A 175 2.82 -23.46 -11.07
C GLY A 175 2.67 -22.42 -9.97
N ALA A 176 1.49 -21.81 -9.79
CA ALA A 176 1.24 -20.90 -8.67
C ALA A 176 1.07 -21.68 -7.36
N GLN A 177 1.48 -21.09 -6.24
CA GLN A 177 1.24 -21.66 -4.93
C GLN A 177 -0.18 -21.30 -4.46
N ILE A 178 -0.95 -22.30 -4.02
CA ILE A 178 -2.31 -22.08 -3.54
C ILE A 178 -2.31 -22.07 -2.02
N MET A 179 -2.91 -21.04 -1.45
CA MET A 179 -3.20 -20.98 -0.02
C MET A 179 -4.69 -21.16 0.22
N VAL A 180 -5.07 -22.10 1.08
CA VAL A 180 -6.47 -22.33 1.46
C VAL A 180 -6.68 -21.84 2.89
N PRO A 181 -7.54 -20.82 3.10
CA PRO A 181 -7.93 -20.39 4.43
C PRO A 181 -8.69 -21.50 5.17
N LEU A 182 -8.18 -21.93 6.33
CA LEU A 182 -8.84 -22.91 7.19
C LEU A 182 -9.65 -22.20 8.27
N GLN A 183 -10.96 -22.12 8.04
CA GLN A 183 -11.90 -21.46 8.95
C GLN A 183 -12.36 -22.41 10.07
N LYS A 184 -12.61 -21.86 11.26
CA LYS A 184 -13.28 -22.58 12.35
C LYS A 184 -14.73 -22.88 11.99
N GLY A 185 -15.24 -24.04 12.42
CA GLY A 185 -16.62 -24.41 12.21
C GLY A 185 -16.98 -25.72 12.90
N ARG A 186 -17.83 -26.52 12.25
CA ARG A 186 -18.33 -27.80 12.77
C ARG A 186 -17.23 -28.86 12.81
N LEU A 187 -16.34 -28.87 11.82
CA LEU A 187 -15.20 -29.77 11.76
C LEU A 187 -14.00 -29.14 12.46
N SER A 188 -13.17 -29.99 13.07
CA SER A 188 -11.83 -29.57 13.50
C SER A 188 -10.99 -29.11 12.29
N LEU A 189 -9.95 -28.31 12.54
CA LEU A 189 -9.03 -27.88 11.48
C LEU A 189 -8.39 -29.06 10.75
N THR A 190 -8.05 -30.13 11.48
CA THR A 190 -7.49 -31.37 10.91
C THR A 190 -8.47 -32.05 9.95
N GLU A 191 -9.71 -32.25 10.37
CA GLU A 191 -10.74 -32.86 9.51
C GLU A 191 -11.06 -31.99 8.30
N HIS A 192 -11.13 -30.67 8.50
CA HIS A 192 -11.38 -29.72 7.43
C HIS A 192 -10.22 -29.69 6.42
N TYR A 193 -8.96 -29.70 6.89
CA TYR A 193 -7.78 -29.82 6.05
C TYR A 193 -7.85 -31.06 5.15
N TYR A 194 -8.08 -32.25 5.73
CA TYR A 194 -8.16 -33.48 4.93
C TYR A 194 -9.35 -33.46 3.96
N ARG A 195 -10.47 -32.83 4.32
CA ARG A 195 -11.62 -32.62 3.43
C ARG A 195 -11.24 -31.75 2.23
N CYS A 196 -10.56 -30.63 2.46
CA CYS A 196 -10.07 -29.73 1.39
C CYS A 196 -8.98 -30.40 0.54
N ARG A 197 -8.02 -31.08 1.15
CA ARG A 197 -6.95 -31.82 0.46
C ARG A 197 -7.52 -32.90 -0.44
N LYS A 198 -8.52 -33.66 0.04
CA LYS A 198 -9.20 -34.68 -0.76
C LYS A 198 -9.95 -34.08 -1.95
N LEU A 199 -10.57 -32.91 -1.78
CA LEU A 199 -11.23 -32.19 -2.87
C LEU A 199 -10.21 -31.72 -3.91
N LEU A 200 -9.14 -31.06 -3.49
CA LEU A 200 -8.16 -30.46 -4.39
C LEU A 200 -7.21 -31.50 -5.01
N GLY A 201 -6.90 -32.59 -4.33
CA GLY A 201 -6.01 -33.64 -4.83
C GLY A 201 -4.52 -33.26 -4.80
N PHE A 202 -4.16 -32.16 -4.14
CA PHE A 202 -2.78 -31.70 -3.96
C PHE A 202 -2.63 -31.01 -2.60
N ASP A 203 -1.37 -30.80 -2.19
CA ASP A 203 -1.02 -30.08 -0.95
C ASP A 203 -0.98 -28.57 -1.17
N PHE A 204 -1.42 -27.81 -0.16
CA PHE A 204 -1.56 -26.35 -0.24
C PHE A 204 -1.02 -25.68 1.02
N ILE A 205 -0.75 -24.37 0.93
CA ILE A 205 -0.38 -23.56 2.08
C ILE A 205 -1.60 -23.39 2.98
N CYS A 206 -1.47 -23.76 4.25
CA CYS A 206 -2.56 -23.66 5.20
C CYS A 206 -2.68 -22.22 5.72
N GLY A 207 -3.73 -21.50 5.30
CA GLY A 207 -4.02 -20.15 5.79
C GLY A 207 -4.71 -20.21 7.16
N LEU A 208 -4.00 -19.91 8.24
CA LEU A 208 -4.53 -19.94 9.60
C LEU A 208 -4.85 -18.53 10.10
N PRO A 209 -6.04 -18.29 10.67
CA PRO A 209 -6.34 -16.99 11.26
C PRO A 209 -5.54 -16.79 12.54
N SER A 210 -5.01 -15.58 12.72
CA SER A 210 -4.22 -15.19 13.90
C SER A 210 -5.07 -14.72 15.10
N ASN A 211 -6.35 -14.42 14.89
CA ASN A 211 -7.24 -13.93 15.92
C ASN A 211 -7.78 -15.08 16.78
N ALA A 212 -7.53 -15.04 18.09
CA ALA A 212 -7.99 -16.04 19.04
C ALA A 212 -9.53 -16.25 19.06
N LYS A 213 -10.32 -15.25 18.64
CA LYS A 213 -11.77 -15.39 18.48
C LYS A 213 -12.16 -16.23 17.26
N ALA A 214 -11.30 -16.29 16.24
CA ALA A 214 -11.50 -17.12 15.06
C ALA A 214 -11.04 -18.55 15.32
N VAL A 215 -9.82 -18.75 15.83
CA VAL A 215 -9.26 -20.06 16.20
C VAL A 215 -8.37 -19.87 17.43
N SER A 216 -8.49 -20.74 18.43
CA SER A 216 -7.63 -20.68 19.62
C SER A 216 -6.22 -21.21 19.36
N SER A 217 -5.23 -20.74 20.11
CA SER A 217 -3.85 -21.27 20.03
C SER A 217 -3.79 -22.78 20.25
N HIS A 218 -4.65 -23.32 21.12
CA HIS A 218 -4.73 -24.77 21.36
C HIS A 218 -5.17 -25.53 20.10
N GLU A 219 -6.21 -25.04 19.40
CA GLU A 219 -6.69 -25.64 18.14
C GLU A 219 -5.60 -25.61 17.05
N ILE A 220 -4.87 -24.49 16.92
CA ILE A 220 -3.75 -24.36 15.98
C ILE A 220 -2.66 -25.38 16.31
N ASN A 221 -2.26 -25.46 17.57
CA ASN A 221 -1.19 -26.37 18.00
C ASN A 221 -1.59 -27.85 17.79
N GLN A 222 -2.83 -28.22 18.09
CA GLN A 222 -3.34 -29.56 17.81
C GLN A 222 -3.33 -29.86 16.30
N PHE A 223 -3.70 -28.90 15.46
CA PHE A 223 -3.62 -29.05 14.01
C PHE A 223 -2.19 -29.30 13.53
N LEU A 224 -1.22 -28.48 13.98
CA LEU A 224 0.19 -28.62 13.60
C LEU A 224 0.78 -29.98 14.00
N ILE A 225 0.46 -30.46 15.20
CA ILE A 225 0.90 -31.77 15.69
C ILE A 225 0.28 -32.90 14.85
N ASN A 226 -1.02 -32.81 14.53
CA ASN A 226 -1.74 -33.89 13.87
C ASN A 226 -1.53 -33.95 12.35
N VAL A 227 -1.27 -32.81 11.71
CA VAL A 227 -1.16 -32.70 10.25
C VAL A 227 0.28 -32.51 9.79
N SER A 228 1.11 -31.82 10.58
CA SER A 228 2.49 -31.45 10.22
C SER A 228 2.60 -30.91 8.78
N PRO A 229 1.86 -29.83 8.44
CA PRO A 229 1.82 -29.32 7.08
C PRO A 229 3.19 -28.81 6.63
N THR A 230 3.49 -28.90 5.34
CA THR A 230 4.75 -28.37 4.79
C THR A 230 4.83 -26.85 4.91
N SER A 231 3.70 -26.15 4.78
CA SER A 231 3.67 -24.68 4.84
C SER A 231 2.40 -24.14 5.47
N VAL A 232 2.57 -23.11 6.29
CA VAL A 232 1.49 -22.38 6.99
C VAL A 232 1.69 -20.90 6.79
N HIS A 233 0.58 -20.19 6.55
CA HIS A 233 0.54 -18.75 6.48
C HIS A 233 -0.43 -18.21 7.54
N PHE A 234 0.05 -17.35 8.44
CA PHE A 234 -0.78 -16.70 9.45
C PHE A 234 -1.41 -15.42 8.91
N LEU A 235 -2.74 -15.44 8.79
CA LEU A 235 -3.51 -14.36 8.17
C LEU A 235 -3.70 -13.17 9.11
N GLY A 236 -3.37 -11.99 8.61
CA GLY A 236 -3.66 -10.68 9.20
C GLY A 236 -2.85 -10.35 10.46
N THR A 237 -1.68 -10.96 10.64
CA THR A 237 -0.76 -10.67 11.75
C THR A 237 0.67 -10.53 11.30
N ALA A 238 1.41 -9.68 12.00
CA ALA A 238 2.88 -9.78 11.98
C ALA A 238 3.33 -10.98 12.81
N GLU A 239 4.62 -11.25 12.79
CA GLU A 239 5.26 -12.16 13.73
C GLU A 239 4.81 -11.86 15.17
N SER A 240 4.41 -12.91 15.89
CA SER A 240 3.82 -12.81 17.21
C SER A 240 4.13 -14.05 18.04
N GLY A 241 3.86 -14.00 19.34
CA GLY A 241 4.09 -15.14 20.24
C GLY A 241 3.39 -16.43 19.78
N LEU A 242 2.22 -16.33 19.14
CA LEU A 242 1.51 -17.47 18.56
C LEU A 242 2.32 -18.10 17.41
N VAL A 243 2.90 -17.28 16.54
CA VAL A 243 3.67 -17.78 15.38
C VAL A 243 4.96 -18.46 15.85
N HIS A 244 5.65 -17.89 16.84
CA HIS A 244 6.82 -18.52 17.43
C HIS A 244 6.47 -19.81 18.18
N GLU A 245 5.36 -19.86 18.92
CA GLU A 245 4.89 -21.09 19.55
C GLU A 245 4.59 -22.18 18.52
N ALA A 246 3.95 -21.81 17.41
CA ALA A 246 3.67 -22.71 16.29
C ALA A 246 4.97 -23.23 15.65
N LYS A 247 5.94 -22.34 15.39
CA LYS A 247 7.26 -22.71 14.85
C LYS A 247 8.01 -23.66 15.77
N PHE A 248 7.98 -23.40 17.07
CA PHE A 248 8.61 -24.27 18.07
C PHE A 248 7.98 -25.67 18.08
N LYS A 249 6.66 -25.79 17.91
CA LYS A 249 5.95 -27.08 17.90
C LYS A 249 6.03 -27.82 16.57
N SER A 250 6.34 -27.13 15.49
CA SER A 250 6.42 -27.70 14.15
C SER A 250 7.64 -27.12 13.41
N PRO A 251 8.86 -27.48 13.83
CA PRO A 251 10.09 -26.85 13.34
C PRO A 251 10.29 -27.02 11.84
N ASP A 252 9.84 -28.14 11.26
CA ASP A 252 9.99 -28.45 9.84
C ASP A 252 8.94 -27.78 8.94
N THR A 253 7.92 -27.15 9.51
CA THR A 253 6.93 -26.37 8.75
C THR A 253 7.52 -25.02 8.36
N HIS A 254 7.33 -24.64 7.10
CA HIS A 254 7.60 -23.28 6.62
C HIS A 254 6.50 -22.33 7.09
N PHE A 255 6.86 -21.29 7.83
CA PHE A 255 5.90 -20.33 8.36
C PHE A 255 6.07 -18.97 7.73
N THR A 256 4.95 -18.43 7.27
CA THR A 256 4.84 -17.08 6.75
C THR A 256 3.70 -16.35 7.46
N CYS A 257 3.67 -15.03 7.37
CA CYS A 257 2.59 -14.21 7.90
C CYS A 257 2.41 -12.94 7.07
N ASP A 258 1.29 -12.25 7.21
CA ASP A 258 1.06 -10.98 6.52
C ASP A 258 0.55 -9.88 7.45
N ALA A 259 1.13 -8.68 7.30
CA ALA A 259 0.81 -7.56 8.16
C ALA A 259 0.75 -6.24 7.40
N THR A 260 -0.28 -5.43 7.69
CA THR A 260 -0.34 -4.04 7.22
C THR A 260 0.40 -3.10 8.17
N LEU A 261 1.73 -3.19 8.19
CA LEU A 261 2.56 -2.38 9.09
C LEU A 261 2.57 -0.90 8.70
N ILE A 262 2.58 -0.59 7.40
CA ILE A 262 2.61 0.79 6.88
C ILE A 262 1.54 1.70 7.50
N ARG A 263 0.34 1.16 7.77
CA ARG A 263 -0.78 1.92 8.37
C ARG A 263 -0.47 2.45 9.77
N LYS A 264 0.44 1.81 10.53
CA LYS A 264 0.87 2.30 11.85
C LYS A 264 1.69 3.60 11.76
N HIS A 265 2.23 3.88 10.59
CA HIS A 265 3.13 5.01 10.31
C HIS A 265 2.48 6.11 9.46
N ILE A 266 1.19 5.97 9.12
CA ILE A 266 0.41 6.99 8.40
C ILE A 266 -0.40 7.84 9.39
N GLY A 267 -0.35 9.16 9.22
CA GLY A 267 -1.12 10.14 10.01
C GLY A 267 -0.23 11.17 10.71
N GLN A 268 -0.84 12.18 11.32
CA GLN A 268 -0.11 13.25 12.01
C GLN A 268 0.75 12.68 13.15
N ASN A 269 1.99 13.17 13.27
CA ASN A 269 3.02 12.70 14.20
C ASN A 269 3.41 11.22 14.03
N ARG A 270 3.26 10.68 12.82
CA ARG A 270 3.67 9.32 12.47
C ARG A 270 4.83 9.33 11.50
N LEU A 271 5.78 8.43 11.73
CA LEU A 271 7.09 8.43 11.09
C LEU A 271 7.03 8.62 9.58
N LEU A 272 6.25 7.80 8.87
CA LEU A 272 6.23 7.83 7.41
C LEU A 272 5.63 9.15 6.89
N THR A 273 4.54 9.63 7.50
CA THR A 273 3.90 10.89 7.08
C THR A 273 4.79 12.10 7.34
N GLU A 274 5.40 12.16 8.53
CA GLU A 274 6.26 13.28 8.92
C GLU A 274 7.55 13.30 8.10
N MET A 275 8.18 12.13 7.91
CA MET A 275 9.38 11.99 7.09
C MET A 275 9.09 12.36 5.63
N GLN A 276 7.99 11.87 5.05
CA GLN A 276 7.57 12.26 3.70
C GLN A 276 7.35 13.77 3.60
N SER A 277 6.60 14.38 4.53
CA SER A 277 6.29 15.80 4.47
C SER A 277 7.56 16.66 4.52
N GLN A 278 8.44 16.42 5.49
CA GLN A 278 9.65 17.23 5.65
C GLN A 278 10.61 17.08 4.45
N ILE A 279 10.74 15.88 3.89
CA ILE A 279 11.58 15.66 2.69
C ILE A 279 10.94 16.29 1.45
N VAL A 280 9.61 16.27 1.32
CA VAL A 280 8.92 16.97 0.22
C VAL A 280 9.14 18.47 0.34
N ASP A 281 9.04 19.04 1.54
CA ASP A 281 9.26 20.48 1.76
C ASP A 281 10.69 20.88 1.41
N ASP A 282 11.69 20.09 1.84
CA ASP A 282 13.10 20.30 1.50
C ASP A 282 13.37 20.17 -0.02
N ALA A 283 12.89 19.09 -0.62
CA ALA A 283 13.06 18.86 -2.06
C ALA A 283 12.35 19.90 -2.92
N LEU A 284 11.19 20.41 -2.49
CA LEU A 284 10.47 21.49 -3.16
C LEU A 284 11.27 22.79 -3.07
N CYS A 285 11.82 23.12 -1.89
CA CYS A 285 12.71 24.26 -1.74
C CYS A 285 13.93 24.14 -2.67
N CYS A 286 14.60 22.98 -2.73
CA CYS A 286 15.70 22.77 -3.67
C CYS A 286 15.27 22.99 -5.12
N ALA A 287 14.17 22.36 -5.54
CA ALA A 287 13.66 22.42 -6.91
C ALA A 287 13.38 23.84 -7.38
N LEU A 288 12.67 24.63 -6.56
CA LEU A 288 12.31 26.01 -6.89
C LEU A 288 13.51 26.97 -6.96
N HIS A 289 14.65 26.60 -6.36
CA HIS A 289 15.90 27.36 -6.44
C HIS A 289 16.90 26.76 -7.44
N GLY A 290 16.43 25.90 -8.36
CA GLY A 290 17.28 25.27 -9.40
C GLY A 290 18.27 24.23 -8.87
N ASN A 291 18.11 23.78 -7.62
CA ASN A 291 19.00 22.81 -6.99
C ASN A 291 18.49 21.37 -7.12
N GLY A 292 19.43 20.43 -7.26
CA GLY A 292 19.16 18.99 -7.20
C GLY A 292 18.84 18.52 -5.78
N HIS A 293 17.98 17.51 -5.63
CA HIS A 293 17.74 16.82 -4.36
C HIS A 293 17.98 15.32 -4.50
N SER A 294 18.70 14.69 -3.55
CA SER A 294 19.19 13.30 -3.68
C SER A 294 18.11 12.23 -3.82
N ARG A 295 16.86 12.51 -3.40
CA ARG A 295 15.73 11.57 -3.43
C ARG A 295 14.75 11.80 -4.58
N VAL A 296 15.03 12.75 -5.47
CA VAL A 296 14.12 13.19 -6.52
C VAL A 296 14.89 13.39 -7.81
N SER A 297 14.44 12.79 -8.91
CA SER A 297 14.99 13.08 -10.23
C SER A 297 14.37 14.36 -10.81
N ASP A 298 15.12 15.04 -11.67
CA ASP A 298 14.65 16.17 -12.48
C ASP A 298 14.10 17.37 -11.68
N SER A 299 14.50 17.52 -10.42
CA SER A 299 14.03 18.62 -9.55
C SER A 299 14.42 20.01 -10.06
N ALA A 300 15.57 20.12 -10.74
CA ALA A 300 16.07 21.40 -11.25
C ALA A 300 15.21 22.01 -12.38
N SER A 301 14.39 21.19 -13.06
CA SER A 301 13.48 21.67 -14.13
C SER A 301 12.33 22.57 -13.64
N TRP A 302 12.28 22.85 -12.33
CA TRP A 302 11.26 23.65 -11.67
C TRP A 302 11.81 24.96 -11.09
N ASP A 303 13.01 25.40 -11.50
CA ASP A 303 13.62 26.66 -11.05
C ASP A 303 12.67 27.84 -11.30
N GLU A 304 12.32 28.55 -10.23
CA GLU A 304 11.46 29.73 -10.27
C GLU A 304 12.01 30.79 -11.24
N THR A 305 13.32 31.00 -11.27
CA THR A 305 13.95 32.03 -12.11
C THR A 305 13.81 31.68 -13.58
N GLU A 306 13.99 30.40 -13.93
CA GLU A 306 13.84 29.92 -15.31
C GLU A 306 12.37 29.97 -15.74
N VAL A 307 11.45 29.51 -14.89
CA VAL A 307 10.01 29.52 -15.20
C VAL A 307 9.46 30.94 -15.35
N LEU A 308 9.89 31.88 -14.53
CA LEU A 308 9.46 33.28 -14.64
C LEU A 308 10.10 33.98 -15.85
N GLY A 309 11.35 33.63 -16.16
CA GLY A 309 12.08 34.16 -17.31
C GLY A 309 11.55 33.68 -18.66
N ASP A 310 11.05 32.44 -18.73
CA ASP A 310 10.50 31.80 -19.93
C ASP A 310 9.24 30.96 -19.61
N LEU A 311 8.14 31.66 -19.33
CA LEU A 311 6.88 31.01 -18.97
C LEU A 311 6.26 30.26 -20.16
N ILE A 312 6.45 30.76 -21.38
CA ILE A 312 6.01 30.05 -22.59
C ILE A 312 6.75 28.73 -22.75
N GLY A 313 8.09 28.72 -22.67
CA GLY A 313 8.87 27.50 -22.76
C GLY A 313 8.48 26.48 -21.69
N PHE A 314 8.18 26.95 -20.49
CA PHE A 314 7.66 26.10 -19.41
C PHE A 314 6.28 25.50 -19.73
N ILE A 315 5.35 26.29 -20.27
CA ILE A 315 4.02 25.83 -20.68
C ILE A 315 4.10 24.83 -21.84
N ASP A 316 4.99 25.04 -22.80
CA ASP A 316 5.20 24.16 -23.94
C ASP A 316 5.74 22.78 -23.53
N ALA A 317 6.54 22.73 -22.47
CA ALA A 317 6.99 21.48 -21.88
C ALA A 317 5.87 20.70 -21.15
N MET A 318 4.73 21.33 -20.87
CA MET A 318 3.61 20.68 -20.17
C MET A 318 2.73 19.85 -21.10
N ASN A 319 2.13 18.79 -20.56
CA ASN A 319 1.03 18.13 -21.25
C ASN A 319 -0.25 19.00 -21.22
N LYS A 320 -1.11 18.78 -22.23
CA LYS A 320 -2.39 19.49 -22.41
C LYS A 320 -3.28 19.58 -21.16
N ASN A 321 -3.29 18.55 -20.32
CA ASN A 321 -4.12 18.55 -19.11
C ASN A 321 -3.53 19.44 -18.01
N THR A 322 -2.20 19.54 -17.93
CA THR A 322 -1.54 20.48 -17.01
C THR A 322 -1.74 21.92 -17.46
N VAL A 323 -1.61 22.23 -18.76
CA VAL A 323 -1.91 23.57 -19.30
C VAL A 323 -3.36 23.98 -19.03
N ARG A 324 -4.32 23.06 -19.15
CA ARG A 324 -5.72 23.34 -18.77
C ARG A 324 -5.88 23.67 -17.27
N ARG A 325 -5.14 22.99 -16.39
CA ARG A 325 -5.15 23.31 -14.95
C ARG A 325 -4.49 24.66 -14.69
N PHE A 326 -3.40 24.98 -15.40
CA PHE A 326 -2.73 26.27 -15.36
C PHE A 326 -3.72 27.38 -15.73
N ALA A 327 -4.34 27.29 -16.91
CA ALA A 327 -5.32 28.25 -17.37
C ALA A 327 -6.46 28.47 -16.36
N LEU A 328 -7.02 27.36 -15.83
CA LEU A 328 -8.07 27.43 -14.81
C LEU A 328 -7.59 28.12 -13.51
N ALA A 329 -6.36 27.84 -13.07
CA ALA A 329 -5.81 28.44 -11.86
C ALA A 329 -5.56 29.96 -12.00
N LEU A 330 -5.37 30.44 -13.23
CA LEU A 330 -5.16 31.85 -13.56
C LEU A 330 -6.40 32.51 -14.20
N SER A 331 -7.59 31.93 -13.99
CA SER A 331 -8.87 32.48 -14.45
C SER A 331 -8.92 32.80 -15.95
N THR A 332 -8.23 32.00 -16.77
CA THR A 332 -8.20 32.12 -18.23
C THR A 332 -8.56 30.78 -18.90
N SER A 333 -8.66 30.77 -20.23
CA SER A 333 -8.93 29.57 -21.00
C SER A 333 -7.65 28.98 -21.61
N TYR A 334 -7.66 27.67 -21.82
CA TYR A 334 -6.58 26.97 -22.52
C TYR A 334 -6.26 27.59 -23.89
N ARG A 335 -7.27 28.08 -24.62
CA ARG A 335 -7.07 28.67 -25.95
C ARG A 335 -6.33 29.99 -25.90
N GLU A 336 -6.65 30.82 -24.91
CA GLU A 336 -5.98 32.12 -24.73
C GLU A 336 -4.52 31.93 -24.33
N VAL A 337 -4.23 30.97 -23.43
CA VAL A 337 -2.84 30.68 -23.02
C VAL A 337 -1.97 30.24 -24.19
N ILE A 338 -2.48 29.36 -25.06
CA ILE A 338 -1.70 28.85 -26.21
C ILE A 338 -1.72 29.80 -27.42
N SER A 339 -2.52 30.87 -27.41
CA SER A 339 -2.58 31.83 -28.51
C SER A 339 -1.58 32.97 -28.37
N CYS A 340 -0.99 33.15 -27.18
CA CYS A 340 0.06 34.14 -26.97
C CYS A 340 1.31 33.75 -27.76
N GLU A 341 1.86 34.69 -28.52
CA GLU A 341 3.01 34.46 -29.40
C GLU A 341 4.35 34.61 -28.67
N ASP A 342 4.39 35.42 -27.61
CA ASP A 342 5.58 35.65 -26.80
C ASP A 342 5.30 35.79 -25.29
N ASN A 343 6.39 35.75 -24.51
CA ASN A 343 6.33 35.72 -23.05
C ASN A 343 5.73 37.02 -22.47
N ASP A 344 5.97 38.17 -23.10
CA ASP A 344 5.47 39.47 -22.65
C ASP A 344 3.96 39.58 -22.86
N GLU A 345 3.46 39.11 -24.01
CA GLU A 345 2.03 39.00 -24.31
C GLU A 345 1.33 38.10 -23.29
N LEU A 346 1.90 36.93 -23.02
CA LEU A 346 1.35 36.00 -22.04
C LEU A 346 1.28 36.64 -20.65
N TRP A 347 2.37 37.25 -20.17
CA TRP A 347 2.38 37.92 -18.87
C TRP A 347 1.36 39.05 -18.79
N SER A 348 1.26 39.87 -19.84
CA SER A 348 0.30 40.97 -19.90
C SER A 348 -1.15 40.46 -19.82
N HIS A 349 -1.48 39.42 -20.59
CA HIS A 349 -2.80 38.78 -20.56
C HIS A 349 -3.11 38.18 -19.18
N LEU A 350 -2.15 37.46 -18.58
CA LEU A 350 -2.33 36.88 -17.26
C LEU A 350 -2.51 37.95 -16.19
N ASP A 351 -1.78 39.07 -16.26
CA ASP A 351 -1.91 40.17 -15.28
C ASP A 351 -3.23 40.90 -15.41
N GLU A 352 -3.73 41.14 -16.63
CA GLU A 352 -5.06 41.71 -16.85
C GLU A 352 -6.14 40.82 -16.21
N ARG A 353 -6.04 39.50 -16.44
CA ARG A 353 -6.99 38.51 -15.90
C ARG A 353 -6.91 38.35 -14.39
N ASN A 354 -5.75 38.61 -13.79
CA ASN A 354 -5.49 38.38 -12.36
C ASN A 354 -5.24 39.68 -11.58
N HIS A 355 -5.66 40.83 -12.12
CA HIS A 355 -5.57 42.14 -11.46
C HIS A 355 -4.15 42.52 -11.00
N GLY A 356 -3.13 42.19 -11.80
CA GLY A 356 -1.72 42.46 -11.50
C GLY A 356 -1.06 41.50 -10.51
N TYR A 357 -1.71 40.35 -10.22
CA TYR A 357 -1.17 39.31 -9.35
C TYR A 357 -0.76 38.04 -10.09
N ALA A 358 -0.54 38.09 -11.43
CA ALA A 358 -0.24 36.89 -12.21
C ALA A 358 0.97 36.14 -11.65
N HIS A 359 2.04 36.86 -11.31
CA HIS A 359 3.26 36.28 -10.73
C HIS A 359 2.96 35.40 -9.51
N HIS A 360 2.13 35.88 -8.57
CA HIS A 360 1.78 35.11 -7.38
C HIS A 360 1.02 33.81 -7.74
N TYR A 361 0.09 33.89 -8.70
CA TYR A 361 -0.70 32.73 -9.12
C TYR A 361 0.11 31.73 -9.94
N VAL A 362 0.99 32.19 -10.83
CA VAL A 362 1.95 31.34 -11.54
C VAL A 362 2.80 30.59 -10.53
N MET A 363 3.44 31.29 -9.58
CA MET A 363 4.29 30.62 -8.59
C MET A 363 3.53 29.68 -7.67
N SER A 364 2.31 30.04 -7.27
CA SER A 364 1.45 29.12 -6.51
C SER A 364 1.11 27.85 -7.31
N PHE A 365 0.90 27.98 -8.62
CA PHE A 365 0.65 26.84 -9.50
C PHE A 365 1.90 25.98 -9.68
N VAL A 366 3.04 26.60 -10.00
CA VAL A 366 4.34 25.94 -10.20
C VAL A 366 4.72 25.13 -8.96
N ALA A 367 4.67 25.74 -7.77
CA ALA A 367 4.97 25.05 -6.52
C ALA A 367 4.04 23.85 -6.28
N LYS A 368 2.75 23.98 -6.60
CA LYS A 368 1.77 22.88 -6.47
C LYS A 368 2.04 21.74 -7.46
N GLU A 369 2.31 22.04 -8.72
CA GLU A 369 2.60 21.02 -9.72
C GLU A 369 3.97 20.35 -9.49
N CYS A 370 4.98 21.13 -9.06
CA CYS A 370 6.26 20.61 -8.59
C CYS A 370 6.05 19.64 -7.43
N ALA A 371 5.30 20.03 -6.39
CA ALA A 371 4.99 19.14 -5.27
C ALA A 371 4.23 17.87 -5.70
N ARG A 372 3.33 17.95 -6.69
CA ARG A 372 2.65 16.77 -7.26
C ARG A 372 3.60 15.82 -7.98
N HIS A 373 4.66 16.34 -8.58
CA HIS A 373 5.71 15.55 -9.23
C HIS A 373 6.68 14.94 -8.21
N ILE A 374 7.09 15.71 -7.21
CA ILE A 374 8.06 15.34 -6.18
C ILE A 374 7.50 14.33 -5.18
N SER A 375 6.27 14.56 -4.69
CA SER A 375 5.72 13.81 -3.55
C SER A 375 5.67 12.28 -3.76
N PRO A 376 5.26 11.74 -4.93
CA PRO A 376 5.32 10.31 -5.18
C PRO A 376 6.76 9.75 -5.18
N GLN A 377 7.75 10.48 -5.67
CA GLN A 377 9.14 10.03 -5.68
C GLN A 377 9.69 9.93 -4.25
N VAL A 378 9.46 10.98 -3.46
CA VAL A 378 9.81 11.00 -2.04
C VAL A 378 9.11 9.88 -1.29
N ARG A 379 7.81 9.67 -1.54
CA ARG A 379 7.05 8.58 -0.91
C ARG A 379 7.65 7.21 -1.24
N LYS A 380 8.02 6.95 -2.49
CA LYS A 380 8.71 5.72 -2.89
C LYS A 380 10.02 5.55 -2.13
N SER A 381 10.85 6.60 -2.05
CA SER A 381 12.14 6.59 -1.34
C SER A 381 11.97 6.31 0.16
N VAL A 382 11.01 6.97 0.82
CA VAL A 382 10.72 6.78 2.24
C VAL A 382 10.21 5.36 2.52
N VAL A 383 9.31 4.84 1.68
CA VAL A 383 8.81 3.47 1.85
C VAL A 383 9.95 2.46 1.67
N HIS A 384 10.80 2.65 0.65
CA HIS A 384 11.99 1.83 0.46
C HIS A 384 12.89 1.80 1.70
N GLU A 385 13.21 2.97 2.26
CA GLU A 385 14.08 3.08 3.44
C GLU A 385 13.48 2.41 4.68
N LEU A 386 12.19 2.66 4.96
CA LEU A 386 11.51 2.06 6.10
C LEU A 386 11.35 0.54 5.93
N ALA A 387 11.10 0.06 4.71
CA ALA A 387 10.97 -1.36 4.41
C ALA A 387 12.32 -2.09 4.51
N SER A 388 13.40 -1.47 4.03
CA SER A 388 14.78 -2.01 4.13
C SER A 388 15.24 -2.16 5.58
N LEU A 389 14.69 -1.36 6.49
CA LEU A 389 14.92 -1.44 7.93
C LEU A 389 13.89 -2.33 8.66
N ASN A 390 13.03 -3.04 7.92
CA ASN A 390 11.96 -3.88 8.42
C ASN A 390 10.97 -3.16 9.38
N ILE A 391 10.83 -1.83 9.26
CA ILE A 391 9.93 -1.02 10.09
C ILE A 391 8.49 -1.11 9.58
N ILE A 392 8.32 -1.15 8.26
CA ILE A 392 7.01 -1.26 7.59
C ILE A 392 6.91 -2.48 6.69
#